data_AF-A0A7J9XZB5-F1
#
_entry.id   AF-A0A7J9XZB5-F1
#
_cell.length_a   1.000
_cell.length_b   1.000
_cell.length_c   1.000
_cell.angle_alpha   90.00
_cell.angle_beta   90.00
_cell.angle_gamma   90.00
#
_symmetry.space_group_name_H-M   'P 1'
#
loop_
_entity.id
_entity.type
_entity.pdbx_description
1 polymer ?
#
loop_
_entity_poly.entity_id
_entity_poly.type
_entity_poly.pdbx_seq_one_letter_code
_entity_poly.pdbx_strand_id
1 'polypeptide(L)' 'TQQEAQATYDADPSDPNQLDGDDDGIACEELPPGGAPANGDDDDDDDEEVPAPSRIDTGGGGTA' A
#
# COMPACT_ATOMS: atom_id res chain seq x y z
N THR A 1 13.01 -16.59 -2.77
CA THR A 1 12.20 -16.09 -3.92
C THR A 1 10.73 -16.41 -3.68
N GLN A 2 9.77 -15.84 -4.43
CA GLN A 2 8.35 -16.23 -4.32
C GLN A 2 8.14 -17.75 -4.51
N GLN A 3 8.83 -18.35 -5.48
CA GLN A 3 8.75 -19.80 -5.71
C GLN A 3 9.21 -20.64 -4.50
N GLU A 4 10.24 -20.20 -3.77
CA GLU A 4 10.66 -20.88 -2.54
C GLU A 4 9.66 -20.70 -1.40
N ALA A 5 9.01 -19.53 -1.32
CA ALA A 5 7.96 -19.29 -0.34
C ALA A 5 6.77 -20.22 -0.60
N GLN A 6 6.31 -20.31 -1.86
CA GLN A 6 5.25 -21.24 -2.26
C GLN A 6 5.63 -22.69 -1.95
N ALA A 7 6.84 -23.12 -2.30
CA ALA A 7 7.29 -24.49 -2.00
C ALA A 7 7.33 -24.80 -0.49
N THR A 8 7.54 -23.78 0.36
CA THR A 8 7.52 -23.93 1.82
C THR A 8 6.09 -24.03 2.34
N TYR A 9 5.19 -23.17 1.85
CA TYR A 9 3.76 -23.22 2.16
C TYR A 9 3.12 -24.55 1.71
N ASP A 10 3.42 -24.99 0.49
CA ASP A 10 2.92 -26.27 -0.05
C ASP A 10 3.38 -27.48 0.79
N ALA A 11 4.53 -27.36 1.47
CA ALA A 11 5.05 -28.39 2.35
C ALA A 11 4.39 -28.38 3.74
N ASP A 12 4.05 -27.20 4.27
CA ASP A 12 3.29 -27.03 5.51
C ASP A 12 2.22 -25.92 5.37
N PRO A 13 0.99 -26.30 4.96
CA PRO A 13 -0.11 -25.35 4.78
C PRO A 13 -0.68 -24.81 6.10
N SER A 14 -0.17 -25.27 7.24
CA SER A 14 -0.48 -24.64 8.53
C SER A 14 0.14 -23.25 8.66
N ASP A 15 0.97 -22.89 7.68
CA ASP A 15 1.67 -21.64 7.52
C ASP A 15 2.30 -21.09 8.81
N PRO A 16 3.20 -21.85 9.47
CA PRO A 16 3.81 -21.44 10.74
C PRO A 16 4.64 -20.16 10.63
N ASN A 17 4.97 -19.73 9.41
CA ASN A 17 5.75 -18.53 9.15
C ASN A 17 4.90 -17.36 8.64
N GLN A 18 3.58 -17.52 8.50
CA GLN A 18 2.68 -16.50 7.91
C GLN A 18 3.19 -16.02 6.55
N LEU A 19 3.52 -16.98 5.67
CA LEU A 19 3.89 -16.74 4.28
C LEU A 19 2.70 -16.32 3.42
N ASP A 20 1.48 -16.76 3.75
CA ASP A 20 0.20 -16.46 3.09
C ASP A 20 -0.67 -15.70 4.11
N GLY A 21 -0.52 -14.37 4.13
CA GLY A 21 -1.08 -13.54 5.20
C GLY A 21 -2.58 -13.31 5.09
N ASP A 22 -3.14 -13.47 3.90
CA ASP A 22 -4.56 -13.32 3.59
C ASP A 22 -5.27 -14.67 3.34
N ASP A 23 -4.54 -15.79 3.47
CA ASP A 23 -5.03 -17.16 3.31
C ASP A 23 -5.65 -17.41 1.91
N ASP A 24 -5.07 -16.80 0.86
CA ASP A 24 -5.56 -16.93 -0.52
C ASP A 24 -4.96 -18.16 -1.25
N GLY A 25 -3.97 -18.81 -0.63
CA GLY A 25 -3.26 -19.98 -1.13
C GLY A 25 -1.98 -19.65 -1.91
N ILE A 26 -1.59 -18.38 -2.00
CA ILE A 26 -0.38 -17.91 -2.67
C ILE A 26 0.56 -17.34 -1.61
N ALA A 27 1.71 -17.98 -1.44
CA ALA A 27 2.68 -17.52 -0.45
C ALA A 27 3.49 -16.33 -0.95
N CYS A 28 3.51 -15.26 -0.16
CA CYS A 28 4.30 -14.05 -0.34
C CYS A 28 4.07 -13.43 -1.73
N GLU A 29 2.82 -13.24 -2.13
CA GLU A 29 2.39 -12.70 -3.41
C GLU A 29 2.89 -11.27 -3.68
N GLU A 30 3.17 -10.51 -2.62
CA GLU A 30 3.81 -9.19 -2.68
C GLU A 30 5.30 -9.25 -3.09
N LEU A 31 5.94 -10.43 -2.97
CA LEU A 31 7.32 -10.58 -3.44
C LEU A 31 7.35 -10.71 -4.96
N PRO A 32 8.08 -9.84 -5.69
CA PRO A 32 8.25 -10.02 -7.12
C PRO A 32 8.95 -11.36 -7.41
N PRO A 33 8.57 -12.03 -8.52
CA PRO A 33 9.16 -13.30 -8.92
C PRO A 33 10.64 -13.11 -9.28
N GLY A 34 11.50 -13.17 -8.27
CA GLY A 34 12.92 -12.82 -8.40
C GLY A 34 13.57 -12.22 -7.14
N GLY A 35 12.79 -11.87 -6.11
CA GLY A 35 13.34 -11.42 -4.83
C GLY A 35 13.92 -10.01 -4.83
N ALA A 36 13.43 -9.12 -5.69
CA ALA A 36 13.55 -7.69 -5.39
C ALA A 36 12.59 -7.37 -4.24
N PRO A 37 12.93 -6.55 -3.24
CA PRO A 37 11.89 -6.01 -2.37
C PRO A 37 10.95 -5.18 -3.25
N ALA A 38 9.66 -5.49 -3.24
CA ALA A 38 8.67 -4.45 -3.48
C ALA A 38 8.94 -3.43 -2.37
N ASN A 39 9.65 -2.35 -2.71
CA ASN A 39 9.69 -1.20 -1.84
C ASN A 39 8.23 -0.79 -1.74
N GLY A 40 7.66 -0.85 -0.54
CA GLY A 40 6.32 -0.36 -0.31
C GLY A 40 6.23 1.06 -0.81
N ASP A 41 5.53 1.26 -1.91
CA ASP A 41 4.84 2.51 -2.21
C ASP A 41 3.59 2.55 -1.29
N ASP A 42 3.83 2.48 0.03
CA ASP A 42 2.96 3.09 1.03
C ASP A 42 3.20 4.60 0.96
N ASP A 43 2.77 5.22 -0.14
CA ASP A 43 2.50 6.66 -0.20
C ASP A 43 0.98 6.84 -0.15
N ASP A 44 0.39 6.41 0.97
CA ASP A 44 -0.86 6.95 1.50
C ASP A 44 -0.48 8.16 2.38
N ASP A 45 -0.09 9.27 1.74
CA ASP A 45 0.01 10.59 2.37
C ASP A 45 -0.89 11.56 1.59
N ASP A 46 -2.13 11.63 2.05
CA ASP A 46 -3.04 12.78 2.07
C ASP A 46 -2.44 14.12 1.56
N ASP A 47 -2.66 14.45 0.28
CA ASP A 47 -2.63 15.84 -0.21
C ASP A 47 -3.86 16.09 -1.09
N GLU A 48 -4.97 16.29 -0.39
CA GLU A 48 -6.05 17.23 -0.69
C GLU A 48 -6.43 17.39 -2.18
N GLU A 49 -7.57 16.80 -2.53
CA GLU A 49 -8.45 17.38 -3.54
C GLU A 49 -8.79 18.82 -3.11
N VAL A 50 -7.99 19.81 -3.53
CA VAL A 50 -8.42 21.20 -3.55
C VAL A 50 -9.24 21.41 -4.83
N PRO A 51 -10.59 21.41 -4.78
CA PRO A 51 -11.33 22.04 -5.86
C PRO A 51 -10.90 23.51 -5.89
N ALA A 52 -10.42 23.95 -7.06
CA ALA A 52 -9.91 25.28 -7.37
C ALA A 52 -10.48 26.41 -6.50
N PRO A 53 -9.68 27.42 -6.07
CA PRO A 53 -10.20 28.50 -5.23
C PRO A 53 -11.14 29.40 -6.04
N SER A 54 -12.41 29.00 -6.08
CA SER A 54 -13.51 29.82 -6.53
C SER A 54 -14.02 30.60 -5.34
N ARG A 55 -13.64 31.89 -5.29
CA ARG A 55 -14.33 32.97 -4.56
C ARG A 55 -14.66 32.71 -3.09
N ILE A 56 -13.86 33.32 -2.21
CA ILE A 56 -14.46 34.05 -1.09
C ILE A 56 -14.34 35.55 -1.35
N ASP A 57 -15.49 36.13 -1.63
CA ASP A 57 -15.80 37.54 -1.49
C ASP A 57 -15.76 37.87 0.01
N THR A 58 -14.84 38.73 0.44
CA THR A 58 -14.92 39.33 1.78
C THR A 58 -14.61 40.81 1.65
N GLY A 59 -15.70 41.54 1.44
CA GLY A 59 -16.05 42.78 2.13
C GLY A 59 -14.92 43.73 2.49
N GLY A 60 -14.94 44.90 1.85
CA GLY A 60 -14.13 46.05 2.25
C GLY A 60 -14.34 46.46 3.71
N GLY A 61 -13.25 46.86 4.35
CA GLY A 61 -13.28 47.30 5.74
C GLY A 61 -11.98 47.98 6.15
N GLY A 62 -11.83 49.26 5.79
CA GLY A 62 -11.13 50.27 6.59
C GLY A 62 -9.62 50.42 6.41
N THR A 63 -9.18 51.66 6.18
CA THR A 63 -8.16 52.34 7.02
C THR A 63 -8.44 53.84 6.99
N ALA A 64 -8.04 54.51 8.07
CA ALA A 64 -8.48 55.83 8.55
C ALA A 64 -7.99 57.03 7.74
#